data_AF-A0A2E3MWG3-F1
#
_entry.id   AF-A0A2E3MWG3-F1
#
_cell.length_a   1.000
_cell.length_b   1.000
_cell.length_c   1.000
_cell.angle_alpha   90.00
_cell.angle_beta   90.00
_cell.angle_gamma   90.00
#
_symmetry.space_group_name_H-M   'P 1'
#
loop_
_entity.id
_entity.type
_entity.pdbx_description
1 polymer ?
#
loop_
_entity_poly.entity_id
_entity_poly.type
_entity_poly.pdbx_seq_one_letter_code
_entity_poly.pdbx_strand_id
1 'polypeptide(L)'
;MSRGRLTNQIREIAQERLGREIDQVELRLYPYLQYTMMNDQRLDPAKINGEERKILQSLREGGFIEGGASGLSMTKDFWDAINEILWISYVERGAE
;
A
#
# COMPACT_ATOMS: atom_id res chain seq x y z
N MET A 1 8.06 -19.64 -2.86
CA MET A 1 7.96 -18.33 -2.19
C MET A 1 6.52 -17.83 -2.21
N SER A 2 6.01 -17.28 -1.10
CA SER A 2 4.62 -16.82 -1.01
C SER A 2 4.54 -15.33 -1.37
N ARG A 3 3.68 -14.99 -2.34
CA ARG A 3 3.35 -13.60 -2.68
C ARG A 3 2.73 -12.87 -1.48
N GLY A 4 2.96 -11.57 -1.35
CA GLY A 4 2.38 -10.77 -0.27
C GLY A 4 2.87 -11.17 1.13
N ARG A 5 4.12 -11.63 1.23
CA ARG A 5 4.79 -11.91 2.50
C ARG A 5 5.64 -10.71 2.90
N LEU A 6 5.48 -10.26 4.14
CA LEU A 6 6.35 -9.21 4.69
C LEU A 6 7.74 -9.79 4.98
N THR A 7 8.75 -9.28 4.27
CA THR A 7 10.18 -9.65 4.43
C THR A 7 10.95 -8.51 5.09
N ASN A 8 12.20 -8.76 5.52
CA ASN A 8 13.05 -7.71 6.08
C ASN A 8 13.35 -6.61 5.06
N GLN A 9 13.64 -6.99 3.80
CA GLN A 9 13.83 -6.04 2.70
C GLN A 9 12.61 -5.11 2.52
N ILE A 10 11.38 -5.64 2.59
CA ILE A 10 10.18 -4.82 2.48
C ILE A 10 10.05 -3.85 3.67
N ARG A 11 10.39 -4.30 4.88
CA ARG A 11 10.38 -3.42 6.06
C ARG A 11 11.39 -2.29 5.95
N GLU A 12 12.60 -2.59 5.46
CA GLU A 12 13.65 -1.60 5.24
C GLU A 12 13.21 -0.54 4.22
N ILE A 13 12.65 -0.97 3.09
CA ILE A 13 12.14 -0.04 2.06
C ILE A 13 10.97 0.79 2.58
N ALA A 14 10.03 0.17 3.31
CA ALA A 14 8.94 0.90 3.93
C ALA A 14 9.46 1.95 4.92
N GLN A 15 10.44 1.59 5.75
CA GLN A 15 11.05 2.53 6.68
C GLN A 15 11.79 3.67 5.96
N GLU A 16 12.54 3.36 4.89
CA GLU A 16 13.31 4.35 4.12
C GLU A 16 12.41 5.30 3.32
N ARG A 17 11.39 4.76 2.64
CA ARG A 17 10.58 5.51 1.67
C ARG A 17 9.30 6.08 2.26
N LEU A 18 8.73 5.40 3.25
CA LEU A 18 7.49 5.83 3.91
C LEU A 18 7.77 6.41 5.31
N GLY A 19 8.98 6.23 5.86
CA GLY A 19 9.30 6.71 7.21
C GLY A 19 8.52 5.97 8.32
N ARG A 20 7.95 4.80 8.03
CA ARG A 20 7.06 4.07 8.93
C ARG A 20 7.19 2.56 8.78
N GLU A 21 6.92 1.86 9.87
CA GLU A 21 6.74 0.41 9.85
C GLU A 21 5.39 0.04 9.24
N ILE A 22 5.37 -1.06 8.48
CA ILE A 22 4.16 -1.61 7.88
C ILE A 22 4.01 -3.07 8.29
N ASP A 23 2.77 -3.52 8.43
CA ASP A 23 2.45 -4.91 8.71
C ASP A 23 2.05 -5.67 7.44
N GLN A 24 1.74 -6.96 7.59
CA GLN A 24 1.34 -7.79 6.46
C GLN A 24 -0.05 -7.43 5.92
N VAL A 25 -0.93 -6.83 6.72
CA VAL A 25 -2.27 -6.41 6.29
C VAL A 25 -2.14 -5.17 5.40
N GLU A 26 -1.35 -4.19 5.82
CA GLU A 26 -1.03 -2.99 5.04
C GLU A 26 -0.35 -3.34 3.71
N LEU A 27 0.66 -4.21 3.73
CA LEU A 27 1.30 -4.71 2.51
C LEU A 27 0.30 -5.34 1.52
N ARG A 28 -0.71 -6.06 2.03
CA ARG A 28 -1.74 -6.71 1.21
C ARG A 28 -2.83 -5.75 0.75
N LEU A 29 -2.92 -4.57 1.33
CA LEU A 29 -3.81 -3.50 0.90
C LEU A 29 -3.26 -2.73 -0.30
N TYR A 30 -1.93 -2.67 -0.47
CA TYR A 30 -1.29 -1.92 -1.55
C TYR A 30 -1.71 -2.32 -2.98
N PRO A 31 -1.89 -3.61 -3.34
CA PRO A 31 -2.40 -3.99 -4.66
C PRO A 31 -3.79 -3.40 -4.93
N TYR A 32 -4.65 -3.34 -3.92
CA TYR A 32 -5.99 -2.76 -4.05
C TYR A 32 -5.93 -1.23 -4.19
N LEU A 33 -5.04 -0.55 -3.43
CA LEU A 33 -4.82 0.88 -3.58
C LEU A 33 -4.27 1.23 -4.97
N GLN A 34 -3.30 0.45 -5.46
CA GLN A 34 -2.74 0.62 -6.80
C GLN A 34 -3.83 0.47 -7.88
N TYR A 35 -4.61 -0.61 -7.80
CA TYR A 35 -5.72 -0.84 -8.72
C TYR A 35 -6.73 0.31 -8.67
N THR A 36 -7.12 0.74 -7.46
CA THR A 36 -8.09 1.81 -7.27
C THR A 36 -7.60 3.10 -7.93
N MET A 37 -6.34 3.47 -7.75
CA MET A 37 -5.80 4.69 -8.35
C MET A 37 -5.73 4.67 -9.87
N MET A 38 -5.56 3.51 -10.50
CA MET A 38 -5.48 3.40 -11.96
C MET A 38 -6.84 3.32 -12.65
N ASN A 39 -7.92 2.98 -11.91
CA ASN A 39 -9.22 2.67 -12.51
C ASN A 39 -10.29 3.65 -12.05
N ASP A 40 -10.69 3.59 -10.78
CA ASP A 40 -11.89 4.27 -10.29
C ASP A 40 -11.59 5.54 -9.48
N GLN A 41 -10.35 5.66 -8.95
CA GLN A 41 -9.91 6.68 -7.99
C GLN A 41 -10.90 6.90 -6.85
N ARG A 42 -11.61 5.84 -6.44
CA ARG A 42 -12.61 5.86 -5.37
C ARG A 42 -12.55 4.55 -4.61
N LEU A 43 -12.42 4.63 -3.29
CA LEU A 43 -12.47 3.45 -2.44
C LEU A 43 -13.88 2.88 -2.39
N ASP A 44 -14.03 1.58 -2.64
CA ASP A 44 -15.26 0.84 -2.39
C ASP A 44 -15.32 0.42 -0.91
N PRO A 45 -16.24 0.98 -0.09
CA PRO A 45 -16.34 0.64 1.33
C PRO A 45 -16.71 -0.83 1.59
N ALA A 46 -17.32 -1.51 0.61
CA ALA A 46 -17.69 -2.93 0.73
C ALA A 46 -16.48 -3.86 0.59
N LYS A 47 -15.37 -3.39 0.01
CA LYS A 47 -14.11 -4.13 -0.14
C LYS A 47 -13.11 -3.88 0.99
N ILE A 48 -13.48 -3.08 1.99
CA ILE A 48 -12.57 -2.62 3.04
C ILE A 48 -13.10 -3.05 4.42
N ASN A 49 -12.29 -3.83 5.14
CA ASN A 49 -12.59 -4.30 6.49
C ASN A 49 -12.14 -3.30 7.58
N GLY A 50 -12.39 -3.64 8.84
CA GLY A 50 -12.08 -2.76 9.99
C GLY A 50 -10.60 -2.48 10.21
N GLU A 51 -9.70 -3.43 9.94
CA GLU A 51 -8.25 -3.26 10.07
C GLU A 51 -7.70 -2.38 8.94
N GLU A 52 -8.15 -2.64 7.71
CA GLU A 52 -7.79 -1.83 6.54
C GLU A 52 -8.26 -0.39 6.68
N ARG A 53 -9.42 -0.14 7.29
CA ARG A 53 -9.88 1.23 7.61
C ARG A 53 -8.91 1.97 8.52
N LYS A 54 -8.33 1.30 9.53
CA LYS A 54 -7.34 1.91 10.43
C LYS A 54 -6.05 2.23 9.68
N ILE A 55 -5.61 1.34 8.79
CA ILE A 55 -4.44 1.57 7.92
C ILE A 55 -4.70 2.79 7.03
N LEU A 56 -5.83 2.84 6.33
CA LEU A 56 -6.20 3.98 5.47
C LEU A 56 -6.29 5.28 6.27
N GLN A 57 -6.77 5.24 7.51
CA GLN A 57 -6.77 6.40 8.40
C GLN A 57 -5.34 6.85 8.69
N SER A 58 -4.45 5.94 9.09
CA SER A 58 -3.05 6.25 9.36
C SER A 58 -2.31 6.79 8.13
N LEU A 59 -2.65 6.31 6.93
CA LEU A 59 -2.11 6.83 5.68
C LEU A 59 -2.57 8.27 5.40
N ARG A 60 -3.81 8.63 5.76
CA ARG A 60 -4.31 10.01 5.67
C ARG A 60 -3.62 10.92 6.68
N GLU A 61 -3.51 10.47 7.92
CA GLU A 61 -2.84 11.23 8.99
C GLU A 61 -1.36 11.48 8.68
N GLY A 62 -0.71 10.54 7.98
CA GLY A 62 0.65 10.68 7.46
C GLY A 62 0.77 11.49 6.17
N GLY A 63 -0.32 11.98 5.59
CA GLY A 63 -0.31 12.76 4.34
C GLY A 63 0.02 11.97 3.08
N PHE A 64 -0.05 10.63 3.12
CA PHE A 64 0.23 9.79 1.95
C PHE A 64 -0.94 9.75 0.97
N ILE A 65 -2.17 9.77 1.50
CA ILE A 65 -3.41 9.74 0.73
C ILE A 65 -4.39 10.78 1.26
N GLU A 66 -5.30 11.25 0.41
CA GLU A 66 -6.44 12.08 0.82
C GLU A 66 -7.75 11.53 0.24
N GLY A 67 -8.87 11.83 0.92
CA GLY A 67 -10.19 11.42 0.49
C GLY A 67 -10.53 9.94 0.73
N GLY A 68 -11.32 9.34 -0.16
CA GLY A 68 -11.80 7.97 -0.04
C GLY A 68 -12.89 7.61 -1.05
N ALA A 69 -14.10 7.29 -0.58
CA ALA A 69 -15.19 6.84 -1.45
C ALA A 69 -15.72 7.92 -2.42
N SER A 70 -15.56 9.20 -2.08
CA SER A 70 -15.93 10.34 -2.93
C SER A 70 -14.84 10.73 -3.93
N GLY A 71 -13.65 10.15 -3.83
CA GLY A 71 -12.46 10.51 -4.59
C GLY A 71 -11.22 10.28 -3.72
N LEU A 72 -10.24 9.57 -4.26
CA LEU A 72 -8.98 9.21 -3.61
C LEU A 72 -7.83 9.85 -4.39
N SER A 73 -6.95 10.53 -3.69
CA SER A 73 -5.66 10.99 -4.21
C SER A 73 -4.52 10.44 -3.36
N MET A 74 -3.31 10.45 -3.91
CA MET A 74 -2.10 10.10 -3.18
C MET A 74 -0.90 10.88 -3.69
N THR A 75 0.12 11.01 -2.85
CA THR A 75 1.37 11.66 -3.23
C THR A 75 2.14 10.81 -4.23
N LYS A 76 2.97 11.46 -5.08
CA LYS A 76 3.83 10.74 -6.04
C LYS A 76 4.85 9.87 -5.31
N ASP A 77 5.40 10.35 -4.20
CA ASP A 77 6.36 9.61 -3.39
C ASP A 77 5.74 8.34 -2.79
N PHE A 78 4.50 8.43 -2.29
CA PHE A 78 3.76 7.26 -1.82
C PHE A 78 3.49 6.27 -2.96
N TRP A 79 3.03 6.76 -4.11
CA TRP A 79 2.79 5.94 -5.29
C TRP A 79 4.04 5.17 -5.72
N ASP A 80 5.19 5.84 -5.76
CA ASP A 80 6.45 5.20 -6.16
C ASP A 80 6.91 4.17 -5.13
N ALA A 81 6.79 4.50 -3.84
CA ALA A 81 7.12 3.58 -2.77
C ALA A 81 6.26 2.30 -2.80
N ILE A 82 4.92 2.43 -2.96
CA ILE A 82 4.06 1.23 -3.02
C ILE A 82 4.34 0.39 -4.27
N ASN A 83 4.65 0.99 -5.42
CA ASN A 83 4.94 0.22 -6.63
C ASN A 83 6.26 -0.55 -6.52
N GLU A 84 7.27 0.02 -5.86
CA GLU A 84 8.52 -0.67 -5.56
C GLU A 84 8.31 -1.83 -4.58
N ILE A 85 7.56 -1.60 -3.50
CA ILE A 85 7.19 -2.65 -2.54
C ILE A 85 6.39 -3.77 -3.24
N LEU A 86 5.46 -3.42 -4.13
CA LEU A 86 4.66 -4.38 -4.89
C LEU A 86 5.52 -5.18 -5.87
N TRP A 87 6.51 -4.55 -6.52
CA TRP A 87 7.46 -5.24 -7.38
C TRP A 87 8.17 -6.35 -6.60
N ILE A 88 8.80 -6.01 -5.47
CA ILE A 88 9.56 -6.96 -4.64
C ILE A 88 8.65 -8.06 -4.06
N SER A 89 7.45 -7.68 -3.60
CA SER A 89 6.55 -8.60 -2.88
C SER A 89 5.72 -9.53 -3.78
N TYR A 90 5.40 -9.11 -5.00
CA TYR A 90 4.47 -9.82 -5.88
C TYR A 90 5.00 -10.19 -7.26
N VAL A 91 6.08 -9.54 -7.74
CA VAL A 91 6.57 -9.67 -9.12
C VAL A 91 7.97 -10.26 -9.17
N GLU A 92 8.89 -9.73 -8.37
CA GLU A 92 10.26 -10.22 -8.26
C GLU A 92 10.25 -11.68 -7.78
N ARG A 93 10.55 -12.58 -8.70
CA ARG A 93 10.92 -13.95 -8.36
C ARG A 93 12.40 -13.86 -8.08
N GLY A 94 12.80 -13.87 -6.81
CA GLY A 94 14.21 -13.80 -6.42
C GLY A 94 15.05 -14.71 -7.32
N ALA A 95 16.16 -14.17 -7.85
CA ALA A 95 17.08 -14.94 -8.67
C ALA A 95 17.54 -16.16 -7.86
N GLU A 96 17.22 -17.35 -8.36
CA GLU A 96 17.80 -18.61 -7.89
C GLU A 96 19.24 -18.75 -8.40
#